data_AF-A0A964JVY5-F1
#
_entry.id   AF-A0A964JVY5-F1
#
_cell.length_a   1.000
_cell.length_b   1.000
_cell.length_c   1.000
_cell.angle_alpha   90.00
_cell.angle_beta   90.00
_cell.angle_gamma   90.00
#
_symmetry.space_group_name_H-M   'P 1'
#
loop_
_entity.id
_entity.type
_entity.pdbx_description
1 polymer ?
#
loop_
_entity_poly.entity_id
_entity_poly.type
_entity_poly.pdbx_seq_one_letter_code
_entity_poly.pdbx_strand_id
1 'polypeptide(L)'
;MGTPDPDRFVELQRAMRLIADAVEGLPDECRDLAGNALLNIAAEAVAQDVGCAEAGRIFALLGDLLARGLQPPMATPISLTGFDA
;
A
#
# COMPACT_ATOMS: atom_id res chain seq x y z
N MET A 1 10.95 -16.20 13.99
CA MET A 1 9.88 -15.19 13.86
C MET A 1 10.01 -14.23 15.03
N GLY A 2 10.67 -13.08 14.82
CA GLY A 2 10.65 -12.00 15.80
C GLY A 2 9.38 -11.17 15.57
N THR A 3 8.66 -10.84 16.64
CA THR A 3 7.63 -9.79 16.59
C THR A 3 8.25 -8.56 15.91
N PRO A 4 7.59 -7.94 14.91
CA PRO A 4 8.09 -6.71 14.35
C PRO A 4 8.35 -5.75 15.50
N ASP A 5 9.58 -5.27 15.57
CA ASP A 5 10.00 -4.32 16.59
C ASP A 5 8.97 -3.17 16.60
N PRO A 6 8.26 -2.92 17.71
CA PRO A 6 7.22 -1.90 17.76
C PRO A 6 7.71 -0.54 17.25
N ASP A 7 9.00 -0.27 17.41
CA ASP A 7 9.66 0.94 16.90
C ASP A 7 9.63 1.01 15.35
N ARG A 8 9.82 -0.12 14.66
CA ARG A 8 9.75 -0.17 13.18
C ARG A 8 8.35 0.07 12.64
N PHE A 9 7.33 -0.38 13.38
CA PHE A 9 5.94 -0.16 13.00
C PHE A 9 5.55 1.32 13.16
N VAL A 10 6.02 1.97 14.22
CA VAL A 10 5.85 3.43 14.42
C VAL A 10 6.54 4.22 13.31
N GLU A 11 7.78 3.85 12.94
CA GLU A 11 8.49 4.50 11.84
C GLU A 11 7.78 4.31 10.49
N LEU A 12 7.22 3.12 10.22
CA LEU A 12 6.41 2.89 9.02
C LEU A 12 5.16 3.79 8.99
N GLN A 13 4.41 3.87 10.09
CA GLN A 13 3.24 4.75 10.19
C GLN A 13 3.61 6.22 9.96
N ARG A 14 4.76 6.64 10.51
CA ARG A 14 5.29 7.99 10.30
C ARG A 14 5.63 8.24 8.83
N ALA A 15 6.30 7.30 8.16
CA ALA A 15 6.61 7.41 6.74
C ALA A 15 5.34 7.48 5.88
N MET A 16 4.34 6.65 6.17
CA MET A 16 3.04 6.68 5.48
C MET A 16 2.35 8.05 5.64
N ARG A 17 2.43 8.64 6.84
CA ARG A 17 1.87 9.98 7.08
C ARG A 17 2.60 11.05 6.27
N LEU A 18 3.93 11.02 6.25
CA LEU A 18 4.73 11.98 5.49
C LEU A 18 4.44 11.91 3.98
N ILE A 19 4.23 10.70 3.44
CA ILE A 19 3.83 10.52 2.04
C ILE A 19 2.45 11.11 1.79
N ALA A 20 1.48 10.84 2.66
CA ALA A 20 0.13 11.39 2.53
C ALA A 20 0.13 12.93 2.56
N ASP A 21 0.80 13.52 3.55
CA ASP A 21 0.91 14.98 3.69
C ASP A 21 1.65 15.59 2.47
N ALA A 22 2.66 14.90 1.91
CA ALA A 22 3.35 15.35 0.71
C ALA A 22 2.45 15.33 -0.54
N VAL A 23 1.61 14.31 -0.72
CA VAL A 23 0.65 14.23 -1.83
C VAL A 23 -0.44 15.29 -1.68
N GLU A 24 -0.97 15.50 -0.47
CA GLU A 24 -1.96 16.54 -0.19
C GLU A 24 -1.40 17.95 -0.47
N GLY A 25 -0.09 18.16 -0.26
CA GLY A 25 0.59 19.42 -0.56
C GLY A 25 0.77 19.72 -2.06
N LEU A 26 0.53 18.77 -2.96
CA LEU A 26 0.67 18.98 -4.40
C LEU A 26 -0.51 19.76 -4.98
N PRO A 27 -0.30 20.52 -6.07
CA PRO A 27 -1.38 21.09 -6.87
C PRO A 27 -2.36 20.01 -7.33
N ASP A 28 -3.66 20.33 -7.43
CA ASP A 28 -4.71 19.36 -7.78
C ASP A 28 -4.41 18.62 -9.09
N GLU A 29 -3.91 19.35 -10.10
CA GLU A 29 -3.46 18.82 -11.40
C GLU A 29 -2.32 17.79 -11.31
N CYS A 30 -1.56 17.79 -10.23
CA CYS A 30 -0.45 16.87 -9.98
C CYS A 30 -0.82 15.70 -9.06
N ARG A 31 -1.94 15.77 -8.33
CA ARG A 31 -2.32 14.72 -7.35
C ARG A 31 -2.61 13.38 -8.02
N ASP A 32 -3.27 13.39 -9.18
CA ASP A 32 -3.53 12.18 -9.96
C ASP A 32 -2.23 11.51 -10.42
N LEU A 33 -1.27 12.30 -10.89
CA LEU A 33 0.05 11.81 -11.31
C LEU A 33 0.84 11.24 -10.12
N ALA A 34 0.78 11.90 -8.97
CA ALA A 34 1.42 11.42 -7.75
C ALA A 34 0.80 10.11 -7.25
N GLY A 35 -0.53 10.00 -7.28
CA GLY A 35 -1.24 8.75 -6.97
C GLY A 35 -0.81 7.59 -7.86
N ASN A 36 -0.73 7.83 -9.18
CA ASN A 36 -0.26 6.83 -10.14
C ASN A 36 1.20 6.44 -9.91
N ALA A 37 2.08 7.39 -9.61
CA ALA A 37 3.48 7.10 -9.31
C ALA A 37 3.63 6.25 -8.05
N LEU A 38 2.89 6.55 -6.98
CA LEU A 38 2.88 5.77 -5.75
C LEU A 38 2.35 4.35 -6.00
N LEU A 39 1.31 4.20 -6.82
CA LEU A 39 0.79 2.88 -7.19
C LEU A 39 1.83 2.07 -7.97
N ASN A 40 2.58 2.69 -8.90
CA ASN A 40 3.65 2.03 -9.63
C ASN A 40 4.77 1.54 -8.70
N ILE A 41 5.20 2.38 -7.76
CA ILE A 41 6.22 2.02 -6.75
C ILE A 41 5.75 0.85 -5.89
N ALA A 42 4.49 0.90 -5.41
CA ALA A 42 3.92 -0.19 -4.63
C ALA A 42 3.83 -1.48 -5.44
N ALA A 43 3.38 -1.41 -6.69
CA ALA A 43 3.29 -2.57 -7.58
C ALA A 43 4.64 -3.19 -7.89
N GLU A 44 5.66 -2.38 -8.13
CA GLU A 44 7.03 -2.85 -8.32
C GLU A 44 7.56 -3.55 -7.07
N ALA A 45 7.42 -2.93 -5.89
CA ALA A 45 7.89 -3.51 -4.64
C ALA A 45 7.23 -4.87 -4.33
N VAL A 46 5.90 -4.96 -4.51
CA VAL A 46 5.18 -6.23 -4.32
C VAL A 46 5.61 -7.26 -5.36
N ALA A 47 5.74 -6.88 -6.64
CA ALA A 47 6.17 -7.80 -7.68
C ALA A 47 7.61 -8.30 -7.48
N GLN A 48 8.51 -7.49 -6.91
CA GLN A 48 9.87 -7.92 -6.55
C GLN A 48 9.87 -8.94 -5.40
N ASP A 49 8.92 -8.84 -4.47
CA ASP A 49 8.83 -9.74 -3.31
C ASP A 49 8.15 -11.08 -3.64
N VAL A 50 6.99 -11.04 -4.33
CA VAL A 50 6.15 -12.23 -4.57
C VAL A 50 6.04 -12.66 -6.03
N GLY A 51 6.59 -11.88 -6.97
CA GLY A 51 6.47 -12.11 -8.41
C GLY A 51 5.20 -11.50 -9.03
N CYS A 52 5.24 -11.22 -10.34
CA CYS A 52 4.19 -10.49 -11.04
C CYS A 52 2.80 -11.15 -10.99
N ALA A 53 2.74 -12.48 -11.05
CA ALA A 53 1.46 -13.20 -11.05
C ALA A 53 0.73 -13.10 -9.68
N GLU A 54 1.48 -13.22 -8.59
CA GLU A 54 0.92 -13.07 -7.23
C GLU A 54 0.61 -11.61 -6.93
N ALA A 55 1.48 -10.68 -7.32
CA ALA A 55 1.22 -9.25 -7.22
C ALA A 55 -0.11 -8.88 -7.92
N GLY A 56 -0.35 -9.41 -9.13
CA GLY A 56 -1.62 -9.22 -9.85
C GLY A 56 -2.84 -9.70 -9.07
N ARG A 57 -2.77 -10.84 -8.38
CA ARG A 57 -3.86 -11.34 -7.52
C ARG A 57 -4.12 -10.41 -6.34
N ILE A 58 -3.06 -9.93 -5.69
CA ILE A 58 -3.15 -8.99 -4.56
C ILE A 58 -3.84 -7.69 -4.98
N PHE A 59 -3.45 -7.11 -6.12
CA PHE A 59 -4.06 -5.89 -6.62
C PHE A 59 -5.53 -6.08 -7.06
N ALA A 60 -5.87 -7.24 -7.61
CA ALA A 60 -7.27 -7.55 -7.93
C ALA A 60 -8.14 -7.57 -6.66
N LEU A 61 -7.67 -8.22 -5.59
CA LEU A 61 -8.36 -8.24 -4.31
C LEU A 61 -8.50 -6.83 -3.71
N LEU A 62 -7.44 -6.01 -3.80
CA LEU A 62 -7.49 -4.61 -3.38
C LEU A 62 -8.55 -3.83 -4.18
N GLY A 63 -8.63 -4.06 -5.49
CA GLY A 63 -9.67 -3.50 -6.36
C GLY A 63 -11.08 -3.87 -5.92
N ASP A 64 -11.32 -5.14 -5.56
CA ASP A 64 -12.61 -5.61 -5.07
C ASP A 64 -13.02 -4.96 -3.74
N LEU A 65 -12.06 -4.75 -2.83
CA LEU A 65 -12.31 -4.03 -1.57
C LEU A 65 -12.72 -2.57 -1.82
N LEU A 66 -11.98 -1.88 -2.70
CA LEU A 66 -12.28 -0.50 -3.08
C LEU A 66 -13.64 -0.37 -3.77
N ALA A 67 -13.99 -1.32 -4.65
CA ALA A 67 -15.28 -1.36 -5.33
C ALA A 67 -16.46 -1.50 -4.36
N ARG A 68 -16.23 -2.08 -3.17
CA ARG A 68 -17.20 -2.19 -2.08
C ARG A 68 -17.24 -0.95 -1.16
N GLY A 69 -16.48 0.09 -1.49
CA GLY A 69 -16.36 1.32 -0.70
C GLY A 69 -15.49 1.17 0.56
N LEU A 70 -14.70 0.11 0.66
CA LEU A 70 -13.79 -0.12 1.78
C LEU A 70 -12.41 0.48 1.46
N GLN A 71 -11.94 1.41 2.30
CA GLN A 71 -10.59 1.94 2.17
C GLN A 71 -9.57 0.98 2.80
N PRO A 72 -8.38 0.81 2.20
CA PRO A 72 -7.30 0.07 2.84
C PRO A 72 -6.91 0.76 4.16
N PRO A 73 -6.76 0.03 5.27
CA PRO A 73 -6.43 0.65 6.55
C PRO A 73 -5.05 1.33 6.48
N MET A 74 -5.00 2.65 6.65
CA MET A 74 -3.72 3.40 6.68
C MET A 74 -2.81 3.02 7.86
N ALA A 75 -3.36 2.35 8.88
CA ALA A 75 -2.64 2.03 10.11
C ALA A 75 -2.24 0.55 10.20
N THR A 76 -2.75 -0.32 9.32
CA THR A 76 -2.56 -1.76 9.41
C THR A 76 -2.29 -2.30 8.00
N PRO A 77 -1.07 -2.78 7.71
CA PRO A 77 -0.81 -3.45 6.45
C PRO A 77 -1.82 -4.61 6.31
N ILE A 78 -2.47 -4.72 5.15
CA ILE A 78 -3.27 -5.90 4.84
C ILE A 78 -2.27 -7.07 4.80
N SER A 79 -2.47 -8.07 5.65
CA SER A 79 -1.61 -9.26 5.67
C SER A 79 -1.77 -10.00 4.35
N LEU A 80 -0.69 -10.04 3.56
CA LEU A 80 -0.67 -10.69 2.24
C LEU A 80 -0.44 -12.21 2.34
N THR A 81 0.03 -12.70 3.49
CA THR A 81 0.08 -14.11 3.84
C THR A 81 -1.08 -14.43 4.77
N GLY A 82 -1.95 -15.36 4.35
CA GLY A 82 -3.18 -15.72 5.08
C GLY A 82 -4.40 -15.99 4.20
N PHE A 83 -4.28 -15.96 2.86
CA PHE A 83 -5.38 -16.27 1.95
C PHE A 83 -5.21 -17.59 1.20
N ASP A 84 -4.47 -18.54 1.77
CA ASP A 84 -4.67 -19.95 1.42
C ASP A 84 -6.01 -20.37 2.03
N ALA A 85 -6.96 -20.69 1.17
CA ALA A 85 -8.20 -21.39 1.52
C ALA A 85 -7.91 -22.78 2.09
#